data_AF-S7XSU0-F1
#
_entry.id   AF-S7XSU0-F1
#
_cell.length_a   1.000
_cell.length_b   1.000
_cell.length_c   1.000
_cell.angle_alpha   90.00
_cell.angle_beta   90.00
_cell.angle_gamma   90.00
#
_symmetry.space_group_name_H-M   'P 1'
#
loop_
_entity.id
_entity.type
_entity.pdbx_description
1 polymer ?
#
loop_
_entity_poly.entity_id
_entity_poly.type
_entity_poly.pdbx_seq_one_letter_code
_entity_poly.pdbx_strand_id
1 'polypeptide(L)'
;MDICLLQKNIIYESLIEILILPDTNVSQIFSMLSKNKESYFIDTKGNLRIKNNLYKIFTISEYFSTINTFLENKRNFILFIDSITFVSDMCTTKEKMKEMYNILWKVIYNTKSTVIVTNHYNKNNNSFVARLGYMWRRIITQRIKIKENGEYQYMITNYAS
;
A
#
# COMPACT_ATOMS: atom_id res chain seq x y z
N MET A 1 -11.37 16.43 6.30
CA MET A 1 -11.03 15.21 5.54
C MET A 1 -12.15 14.20 5.80
N ASP A 2 -13.01 13.94 4.81
CA ASP A 2 -14.20 13.09 4.99
C ASP A 2 -13.82 11.60 4.90
N ILE A 3 -13.70 10.99 6.08
CA ILE A 3 -13.29 9.59 6.29
C ILE A 3 -14.31 8.62 5.75
N CYS A 4 -15.59 8.95 5.91
CA CYS A 4 -16.69 8.10 5.48
C CYS A 4 -16.68 7.95 3.97
N LEU A 5 -16.33 9.02 3.25
CA LEU A 5 -16.17 8.97 1.80
C LEU A 5 -15.00 8.06 1.40
N LEU A 6 -13.87 8.13 2.10
CA LEU A 6 -12.70 7.27 1.82
C LEU A 6 -12.99 5.79 2.03
N GLN A 7 -13.63 5.42 3.14
CA GLN A 7 -13.96 4.02 3.41
C GLN A 7 -15.05 3.46 2.49
N LYS A 8 -16.03 4.27 2.09
CA LYS A 8 -17.13 3.87 1.20
C LYS A 8 -16.65 3.53 -0.22
N ASN A 9 -15.57 4.14 -0.67
CA ASN A 9 -15.08 4.00 -2.04
C ASN A 9 -13.94 2.99 -2.19
N ILE A 10 -13.55 2.29 -1.13
CA ILE A 10 -12.54 1.22 -1.18
C ILE A 10 -13.12 -0.02 -1.86
N ILE A 11 -12.38 -0.57 -2.82
CA ILE A 11 -12.67 -1.87 -3.44
C ILE A 11 -12.01 -2.96 -2.58
N TYR A 12 -12.79 -3.73 -1.82
CA TYR A 12 -12.25 -4.80 -0.96
C TYR A 12 -11.73 -5.99 -1.76
N GLU A 13 -10.90 -6.80 -1.11
CA GLU A 13 -10.23 -7.98 -1.69
C GLU A 13 -9.40 -7.62 -2.93
N SER A 14 -8.70 -6.47 -2.84
CA SER A 14 -7.94 -5.92 -3.96
C SER A 14 -6.62 -5.28 -3.52
N LEU A 15 -5.80 -4.90 -4.51
CA LEU A 15 -4.57 -4.14 -4.30
C LEU A 15 -4.83 -2.67 -4.56
N ILE A 16 -4.71 -1.85 -3.50
CA ILE A 16 -5.00 -0.42 -3.52
C ILE A 16 -3.73 0.35 -3.26
N GLU A 17 -3.49 1.35 -4.09
CA GLU A 17 -2.44 2.33 -3.90
C GLU A 17 -3.02 3.65 -3.40
N ILE A 18 -2.41 4.20 -2.34
CA ILE A 18 -2.57 5.59 -1.93
C ILE A 18 -1.31 6.33 -2.35
N LEU A 19 -1.45 7.28 -3.26
CA LEU A 19 -0.36 8.10 -3.76
C LEU A 19 -0.21 9.32 -2.86
N ILE A 20 0.84 9.33 -2.05
CA ILE A 20 1.04 10.30 -0.97
C ILE A 20 1.97 11.45 -1.39
N LEU A 21 1.59 12.66 -1.00
CA LEU A 21 2.45 13.85 -1.09
C LEU A 21 3.49 13.84 0.06
N PRO A 22 4.59 14.61 -0.07
CA PRO A 22 5.47 14.91 1.05
C PRO A 22 4.67 15.38 2.28
N ASP A 23 5.17 15.06 3.48
CA ASP A 23 4.60 15.47 4.78
C ASP A 23 3.18 14.97 5.09
N THR A 24 2.60 14.11 4.24
CA THR A 24 1.31 13.47 4.51
C THR A 24 1.39 12.61 5.78
N ASN A 25 0.46 12.81 6.72
CA ASN A 25 0.36 11.98 7.92
C ASN A 25 -0.27 10.62 7.60
N VAL A 26 0.56 9.68 7.11
CA VAL A 26 0.13 8.32 6.76
C VAL A 26 -0.46 7.57 7.96
N SER A 27 0.09 7.77 9.15
CA SER A 27 -0.39 7.12 10.38
C SER A 27 -1.86 7.44 10.66
N GLN A 28 -2.25 8.69 10.46
CA GLN A 28 -3.65 9.12 10.60
C GLN A 28 -4.54 8.47 9.54
N ILE A 29 -4.12 8.47 8.27
CA ILE A 29 -4.88 7.86 7.18
C ILE A 29 -5.10 6.36 7.44
N PHE A 30 -4.05 5.64 7.79
CA PHE A 30 -4.10 4.22 8.09
C PHE A 30 -5.01 3.92 9.29
N SER A 31 -4.86 4.66 10.40
CA SER A 31 -5.70 4.51 11.59
C SER A 31 -7.19 4.73 11.29
N MET A 32 -7.49 5.68 10.40
CA MET A 32 -8.85 5.97 9.96
C MET A 32 -9.40 4.84 9.09
N LEU A 33 -8.62 4.34 8.13
CA LEU A 33 -9.01 3.25 7.25
C LEU A 33 -9.19 1.92 7.97
N SER A 34 -8.37 1.64 8.99
CA SER A 34 -8.41 0.42 9.80
C SER A 34 -9.57 0.36 10.79
N LYS A 35 -10.33 1.44 10.96
CA LYS A 35 -11.40 1.50 11.97
C LYS A 35 -12.42 0.39 11.73
N ASN A 36 -12.69 -0.39 12.78
CA ASN A 36 -13.62 -1.52 12.80
C ASN A 36 -13.22 -2.72 11.92
N LYS A 37 -11.94 -2.86 11.55
CA LYS A 37 -11.43 -3.98 10.75
C LYS A 37 -10.14 -4.54 11.32
N GLU A 38 -10.01 -5.86 11.27
CA GLU A 38 -8.74 -6.50 11.59
C GLU A 38 -7.68 -6.02 10.59
N SER A 39 -6.63 -5.40 11.11
CA SER A 39 -5.64 -4.69 10.31
C SER A 39 -4.23 -4.95 10.80
N TYR A 40 -3.31 -5.07 9.85
CA TYR A 40 -1.88 -5.27 10.06
C TYR A 40 -1.11 -4.19 9.29
N PHE A 41 0.01 -3.75 9.83
CA PHE A 41 0.76 -2.61 9.30
C PHE A 41 2.23 -3.00 9.12
N ILE A 42 2.77 -2.77 7.93
CA ILE A 42 4.19 -2.86 7.64
C ILE A 42 4.75 -1.44 7.54
N ASP A 43 5.76 -1.15 8.35
CA ASP A 43 6.49 0.12 8.36
C ASP A 43 7.92 -0.10 7.87
N THR A 44 8.19 0.40 6.67
CA THR A 44 9.48 0.27 6.00
C THR A 44 10.47 1.40 6.33
N LYS A 45 10.01 2.42 7.08
CA LYS A 45 10.79 3.62 7.40
C LYS A 45 10.99 3.81 8.90
N GLY A 46 10.19 3.15 9.73
CA GLY A 46 10.18 3.30 11.18
C GLY A 46 9.40 4.52 11.69
N ASN A 47 8.57 5.14 10.84
CA ASN A 47 7.89 6.42 11.13
C ASN A 47 6.39 6.28 11.44
N LEU A 48 5.80 5.10 11.30
CA LEU A 48 4.39 4.91 11.62
C LEU A 48 4.15 4.95 13.13
N ARG A 49 3.20 5.79 13.55
CA ARG A 49 2.77 5.96 14.95
C ARG A 49 1.53 5.12 15.24
N ILE A 50 1.60 3.82 14.96
CA ILE A 50 0.52 2.85 15.16
C ILE A 50 0.95 1.88 16.27
N LYS A 51 0.09 1.65 17.26
CA LYS A 51 0.46 0.87 18.47
C LYS A 51 0.38 -0.64 18.28
N ASN A 52 -0.59 -1.12 17.51
CA ASN A 52 -0.93 -2.54 17.44
C ASN A 52 -0.67 -3.10 16.03
N ASN A 53 -0.29 -4.38 15.96
CA ASN A 53 -0.09 -5.13 14.70
C ASN A 53 0.87 -4.43 13.72
N LEU A 54 1.87 -3.72 14.24
CA LEU A 54 2.88 -3.00 13.47
C LEU A 54 4.17 -3.82 13.37
N TYR A 55 4.61 -4.05 12.14
CA TYR A 55 5.84 -4.77 11.80
C TYR A 55 6.79 -3.79 11.14
N LYS A 56 7.92 -3.52 11.79
CA LYS A 56 8.98 -2.68 11.21
C LYS A 56 9.91 -3.56 10.38
N ILE A 57 10.11 -3.21 9.13
CA ILE A 57 10.82 -4.02 8.14
C ILE A 57 11.87 -3.16 7.46
N PHE A 58 13.14 -3.56 7.53
CA PHE A 58 14.25 -2.78 6.97
C PHE A 58 14.96 -3.51 5.82
N THR A 59 14.61 -4.78 5.60
CA THR A 59 15.18 -5.61 4.55
C THR A 59 14.11 -6.32 3.73
N ILE A 60 14.46 -6.67 2.48
CA ILE A 60 13.57 -7.45 1.62
C ILE A 60 13.29 -8.86 2.16
N SER A 61 14.22 -9.44 2.92
CA SER A 61 14.03 -10.77 3.52
C SER A 61 12.99 -10.74 4.64
N GLU A 62 13.07 -9.74 5.53
CA GLU A 62 12.05 -9.50 6.57
C GLU A 62 10.67 -9.25 5.95
N TYR A 63 10.61 -8.51 4.82
CA TYR A 63 9.38 -8.31 4.07
C TYR A 63 8.74 -9.64 3.67
N PHE A 64 9.48 -10.50 2.95
CA PHE A 64 8.94 -11.78 2.49
C PHE A 64 8.58 -12.72 3.66
N SER A 65 9.41 -12.77 4.70
CA SER A 65 9.14 -13.57 5.90
C SER A 65 7.84 -13.13 6.59
N THR A 66 7.65 -11.83 6.79
CA THR A 66 6.44 -11.26 7.41
C THR A 66 5.19 -11.55 6.57
N ILE A 67 5.29 -11.38 5.24
CA ILE A 67 4.16 -11.68 4.34
C ILE A 67 3.79 -13.18 4.39
N ASN A 68 4.77 -14.08 4.44
CA ASN A 68 4.52 -15.51 4.56
C ASN A 68 3.80 -15.86 5.87
N THR A 69 4.15 -15.21 6.99
CA THR A 69 3.42 -15.37 8.25
C THR A 69 1.94 -15.02 8.11
N PHE A 70 1.60 -13.96 7.37
CA PHE A 70 0.20 -13.60 7.11
C PHE A 70 -0.52 -14.63 6.22
N LEU A 71 0.15 -15.12 5.17
CA LEU A 71 -0.39 -16.16 4.29
C LEU A 71 -0.76 -17.44 5.03
N GLU A 72 0.04 -17.83 6.02
CA GLU A 72 -0.17 -19.04 6.80
C GLU A 72 -1.26 -18.87 7.85
N ASN A 73 -1.29 -17.73 8.55
CA ASN A 73 -2.00 -17.63 9.83
C ASN A 73 -3.22 -16.70 9.83
N LYS A 74 -3.41 -15.87 8.81
CA LYS A 74 -4.40 -14.77 8.85
C LYS A 74 -5.38 -14.84 7.67
N ARG A 75 -6.63 -14.41 7.88
CA ARG A 75 -7.69 -14.37 6.87
C ARG A 75 -8.58 -13.13 7.09
N ASN A 76 -9.20 -12.63 6.03
CA ASN A 76 -10.20 -11.55 6.04
C ASN A 76 -9.70 -10.26 6.73
N PHE A 77 -8.48 -9.81 6.42
CA PHE A 77 -7.87 -8.63 7.06
C PHE A 77 -7.53 -7.52 6.04
N ILE A 78 -7.11 -6.35 6.54
CA ILE A 78 -6.47 -5.32 5.73
C ILE A 78 -4.98 -5.26 6.06
N LEU A 79 -4.15 -5.43 5.04
CA LEU A 79 -2.71 -5.20 5.14
C LEU A 79 -2.38 -3.79 4.67
N PHE A 80 -1.81 -2.99 5.55
CA PHE A 80 -1.28 -1.68 5.23
C PHE A 80 0.24 -1.73 5.07
N ILE A 81 0.80 -1.11 4.04
CA ILE A 81 2.26 -1.06 3.81
C ILE A 81 2.69 0.38 3.58
N ASP A 82 3.47 0.94 4.50
CA ASP A 82 4.10 2.26 4.37
C ASP A 82 5.63 2.11 4.24
N SER A 83 6.23 2.22 3.05
CA SER A 83 5.63 2.42 1.74
C SER A 83 6.15 1.34 0.79
N ILE A 84 5.35 0.99 -0.22
CA ILE A 84 5.79 0.01 -1.22
C ILE A 84 6.98 0.50 -2.03
N THR A 85 7.21 1.82 -2.10
CA THR A 85 8.40 2.37 -2.76
C THR A 85 9.70 1.93 -2.11
N PHE A 86 9.73 1.84 -0.78
CA PHE A 86 10.94 1.43 -0.06
C PHE A 86 11.17 -0.07 -0.20
N VAL A 87 10.11 -0.88 -0.21
CA VAL A 87 10.23 -2.31 -0.54
C VAL A 87 10.78 -2.49 -1.96
N SER A 88 10.27 -1.72 -2.92
CA SER A 88 10.77 -1.74 -4.30
C SER A 88 12.24 -1.30 -4.39
N ASP A 89 12.67 -0.32 -3.60
CA ASP A 89 14.07 0.13 -3.55
C ASP A 89 14.99 -0.97 -2.97
N MET A 90 14.48 -1.83 -2.09
CA MET A 90 15.21 -3.00 -1.56
C MET A 90 15.32 -4.16 -2.58
N CYS A 91 14.53 -4.15 -3.66
CA CYS A 91 14.60 -5.16 -4.71
C CYS A 91 15.78 -4.89 -5.65
N THR A 92 16.88 -5.63 -5.47
CA THR A 92 18.09 -5.46 -6.28
C THR A 92 17.99 -6.01 -7.72
N THR A 93 16.95 -6.79 -8.03
CA THR A 93 16.77 -7.40 -9.36
C THR A 93 15.32 -7.29 -9.84
N LYS A 94 15.12 -7.43 -11.16
CA LYS A 94 13.78 -7.45 -11.76
C LYS A 94 12.96 -8.65 -11.29
N GLU A 95 13.61 -9.78 -11.04
CA GLU A 95 13.02 -11.01 -10.52
C GLU A 95 12.45 -10.78 -9.12
N LYS A 96 13.23 -10.16 -8.22
CA LYS A 96 12.75 -9.80 -6.88
C LYS A 96 11.58 -8.81 -6.92
N MET A 97 11.61 -7.85 -7.84
CA MET A 97 10.49 -6.91 -8.02
C MET A 97 9.23 -7.62 -8.50
N LYS A 98 9.35 -8.57 -9.44
CA LYS A 98 8.22 -9.42 -9.86
C LYS A 98 7.70 -10.28 -8.71
N GLU A 99 8.59 -10.86 -7.92
CA GLU A 99 8.23 -11.64 -6.74
C GLU A 99 7.47 -10.80 -5.70
N MET A 100 7.95 -9.57 -5.44
CA MET A 100 7.26 -8.61 -4.58
C MET A 100 5.85 -8.29 -5.10
N TYR A 101 5.65 -8.11 -6.40
CA TYR A 101 4.32 -7.90 -6.97
C TYR A 101 3.42 -9.12 -6.84
N ASN A 102 3.95 -10.31 -7.14
CA ASN A 102 3.21 -11.56 -7.11
C ASN A 102 2.77 -11.89 -5.68
N ILE A 103 3.61 -11.65 -4.67
CA ILE A 103 3.28 -11.99 -3.30
C ILE A 103 2.14 -11.13 -2.74
N LEU A 104 1.99 -9.88 -3.17
CA LEU A 104 0.85 -9.03 -2.78
C LEU A 104 -0.48 -9.64 -3.27
N TRP A 105 -0.52 -10.09 -4.53
CA TRP A 105 -1.69 -10.77 -5.07
C TRP A 105 -1.92 -12.12 -4.42
N LYS A 106 -0.86 -12.86 -4.10
CA LYS A 106 -0.97 -14.11 -3.33
C LYS A 106 -1.63 -13.88 -1.97
N VAL A 107 -1.30 -12.79 -1.27
CA VAL A 107 -1.96 -12.40 0.00
C VAL A 107 -3.45 -12.19 -0.23
N ILE A 108 -3.82 -11.40 -1.23
CA ILE A 108 -5.22 -11.08 -1.53
C ILE A 108 -6.02 -12.37 -1.80
N TYR A 109 -5.59 -13.19 -2.76
CA TYR A 109 -6.32 -14.38 -3.17
C TYR A 109 -6.38 -15.46 -2.09
N ASN A 110 -5.28 -15.72 -1.39
CA ASN A 110 -5.24 -16.83 -0.44
C ASN A 110 -5.88 -16.49 0.90
N THR A 111 -5.98 -15.20 1.22
CA THR A 111 -6.46 -14.76 2.54
C THR A 111 -7.75 -13.97 2.51
N LYS A 112 -8.32 -13.69 1.32
CA LYS A 112 -9.49 -12.81 1.14
C LYS A 112 -9.29 -11.43 1.79
N SER A 113 -8.08 -10.90 1.62
CA SER A 113 -7.64 -9.67 2.29
C SER A 113 -7.51 -8.52 1.31
N THR A 114 -7.59 -7.30 1.83
CA THR A 114 -7.29 -6.10 1.05
C THR A 114 -5.88 -5.65 1.37
N VAL A 115 -5.09 -5.31 0.36
CA VAL A 115 -3.76 -4.73 0.56
C VAL A 115 -3.82 -3.26 0.16
N ILE A 116 -3.48 -2.37 1.10
CA ILE A 116 -3.42 -0.93 0.91
C ILE A 116 -1.97 -0.49 1.09
N VAL A 117 -1.38 0.10 0.07
CA VAL A 117 0.01 0.55 0.13
C VAL A 117 0.13 2.04 -0.10
N THR A 118 1.12 2.68 0.50
CA THR A 118 1.51 4.03 0.08
C THR A 118 2.58 3.97 -1.01
N ASN A 119 2.39 4.77 -2.05
CA ASN A 119 3.43 5.07 -3.05
C ASN A 119 3.75 6.56 -2.94
N HIS A 120 5.03 6.90 -3.07
CA HIS A 120 5.51 8.26 -2.99
C HIS A 120 5.60 8.88 -4.39
N TYR A 121 5.51 10.21 -4.47
CA TYR A 121 5.92 10.92 -5.67
C TYR A 121 7.44 11.16 -5.71
N ASN A 122 8.01 11.09 -6.90
CA ASN A 122 9.24 11.80 -7.23
C ASN A 122 8.87 13.20 -7.73
N LYS A 123 9.57 14.21 -7.23
CA LYS A 123 9.52 15.56 -7.79
C LYS A 123 10.49 15.61 -8.96
N ASN A 124 9.98 15.74 -10.19
CA ASN A 124 10.79 15.98 -11.37
C ASN A 124 10.44 17.35 -11.93
N ASN A 125 11.38 18.29 -11.80
CA ASN A 125 11.18 19.72 -12.06
C ASN A 125 9.96 20.28 -11.31
N ASN A 126 8.84 20.46 -12.01
CA ASN A 126 7.56 20.97 -11.49
C ASN A 126 6.42 19.95 -11.51
N SER A 127 6.72 18.67 -11.75
CA SER A 127 5.72 17.60 -11.81
C SER A 127 5.95 16.55 -10.73
N PHE A 128 4.84 16.08 -10.15
CA PHE A 128 4.83 14.94 -9.25
C PHE A 128 4.50 13.68 -10.04
N VAL A 129 5.46 12.76 -10.14
CA VAL A 129 5.31 11.48 -10.84
C VAL A 129 5.39 10.35 -9.82
N ALA A 130 4.45 9.42 -9.83
CA ALA A 130 4.48 8.26 -8.94
C ALA A 130 5.79 7.48 -9.12
N ARG A 131 6.46 7.11 -8.02
CA ARG A 131 7.77 6.43 -8.07
C ARG A 131 7.68 5.08 -8.76
N LEU A 132 6.65 4.32 -8.45
CA LEU A 132 6.40 3.05 -9.14
C LEU A 132 5.73 3.30 -10.49
N GLY A 133 6.45 2.91 -11.56
CA GLY A 133 6.11 3.21 -12.95
C GLY A 133 4.94 2.42 -13.52
N TYR A 134 4.90 2.31 -14.85
CA TYR A 134 3.78 1.73 -15.58
C TYR A 134 3.42 0.30 -15.16
N MET A 135 4.42 -0.55 -14.92
CA MET A 135 4.19 -1.95 -14.52
C MET A 135 3.40 -2.05 -13.22
N TRP A 136 3.72 -1.21 -12.23
CA TRP A 136 2.97 -1.16 -10.98
C TRP A 136 1.52 -0.70 -11.19
N ARG A 137 1.32 0.33 -12.04
CA ARG A 137 -0.03 0.80 -12.37
C ARG A 137 -0.93 -0.28 -12.97
N ARG A 138 -0.36 -1.28 -13.64
CA ARG A 138 -1.11 -2.40 -14.23
C ARG A 138 -1.56 -3.46 -13.23
N ILE A 139 -0.92 -3.55 -12.06
CA ILE A 139 -1.22 -4.59 -11.08
C ILE A 139 -2.09 -4.12 -9.93
N ILE A 140 -2.21 -2.80 -9.73
CA ILE A 140 -3.14 -2.25 -8.74
C ILE A 140 -4.57 -2.25 -9.31
N THR A 141 -5.56 -2.37 -8.45
CA THR A 141 -7.00 -2.30 -8.79
C THR A 141 -7.52 -0.87 -8.66
N GLN A 142 -7.03 -0.14 -7.67
CA GLN A 142 -7.46 1.22 -7.37
C GLN A 142 -6.26 2.08 -7.00
N ARG A 143 -6.25 3.31 -7.52
CA ARG A 143 -5.33 4.37 -7.12
C ARG A 143 -6.11 5.52 -6.49
N ILE A 144 -5.70 5.91 -5.29
CA ILE A 144 -6.25 7.04 -4.55
C ILE A 144 -5.18 8.12 -4.50
N LYS A 145 -5.40 9.25 -5.17
CA LYS A 145 -4.53 10.42 -5.09
C LYS A 145 -5.03 11.35 -3.99
N ILE A 146 -4.11 11.80 -3.14
CA ILE A 146 -4.37 12.88 -2.18
C ILE A 146 -3.95 14.19 -2.83
N LYS A 147 -4.89 15.12 -2.98
CA LYS A 147 -4.63 16.47 -3.50
C LYS A 147 -4.12 17.38 -2.38
N GLU A 148 -3.49 18.50 -2.75
CA GLU A 148 -2.95 19.49 -1.80
C GLU A 148 -4.04 20.09 -0.88
N ASN A 149 -5.27 20.23 -1.37
CA ASN A 149 -6.43 20.68 -0.59
C ASN A 149 -7.01 19.58 0.34
N GLY A 150 -6.40 18.40 0.39
CA GLY A 150 -6.85 17.26 1.20
C GLY A 150 -8.01 16.46 0.61
N GLU A 151 -8.45 16.76 -0.62
CA GLU A 151 -9.42 15.95 -1.35
C GLU A 151 -8.81 14.63 -1.86
N TYR A 152 -9.67 13.64 -2.05
CA TYR A 152 -9.32 12.36 -2.64
C TYR A 152 -9.79 12.28 -4.09
N GLN A 153 -8.91 11.86 -4.99
CA GLN A 153 -9.26 11.45 -6.34
C GLN A 153 -9.08 9.95 -6.49
N TYR A 154 -10.19 9.25 -6.70
CA TYR A 154 -10.24 7.81 -6.93
C TYR A 154 -10.12 7.53 -8.42
N MET A 155 -9.24 6.60 -8.79
CA MET A 155 -9.13 6.08 -10.15
C MET A 155 -9.15 4.56 -10.08
N ILE A 156 -10.10 3.95 -10.77
CA ILE A 156 -10.10 2.51 -11.00
C ILE A 156 -9.12 2.25 -12.15
N THR A 157 -8.12 1.42 -11.91
CA THR A 157 -7.15 1.03 -12.93
C THR A 157 -7.68 -0.21 -13.63
N ASN A 158 -8.65 0.00 -14.54
CA ASN A 158 -9.12 -1.07 -15.41
C ASN A 158 -7.99 -1.52 -16.34
N TYR A 159 -7.97 -2.83 -16.62
CA TYR A 159 -7.07 -3.49 -17.54
C TYR A 159 -6.95 -2.74 -18.88
N ALA A 160 -5.71 -2.68 -19.36
CA ALA A 160 -5.22 -2.18 -20.65
C ALA A 160 -6.24 -1.78 -21.74
N SER A 161 -6.12 -0.54 -22.20
CA SER A 161 -6.08 -0.26 -23.65
C SER A 161 -4.62 -0.17 -24.08
#